data_AF-A0A519RLH6-F1
#
_entry.id   AF-A0A519RLH6-F1
#
_cell.length_a   1.000
_cell.length_b   1.000
_cell.length_c   1.000
_cell.angle_alpha   90.00
_cell.angle_beta   90.00
_cell.angle_gamma   90.00
#
_symmetry.space_group_name_H-M   'P 1'
#
loop_
_entity.id
_entity.type
_entity.pdbx_description
1 polymer ?
#
loop_
_entity_poly.entity_id
_entity_poly.type
_entity_poly.pdbx_seq_one_letter_code
_entity_poly.pdbx_strand_id
1 'polypeptide(L)'
;MKKIIILLLVSNFSFAQQTKRKLIWEENFDGKTLNEKVWNIELGDGCPNCGWGNAERQLYTKDNHKLVDGKLVITAKKDGDKYTSTRITTKAKKEFQYGRIEAKAKLPVGHGIWPAFWMLGSNIDKVGWPKCGEIDILEYVGREPDMVFTSLHTKDSHGNTINTKKTKFEDIEEGYHIFAVDWTKDKMDFFVDGKLVYTFAPENKTEDVWPFNQPFYILVNMAIGGNFGGPEVDDKIFPQEFSIDYIRVYE
;
A
#
# COMPACT_ATOMS: atom_id res chain seq x y z
N MET A 1 68.35 27.26 -8.49
CA MET A 1 67.31 27.19 -7.43
C MET A 1 66.01 26.71 -8.06
N LYS A 2 65.67 25.41 -7.94
CA LYS A 2 64.41 24.86 -8.45
C LYS A 2 63.36 24.94 -7.34
N LYS A 3 62.29 25.71 -7.56
CA LYS A 3 61.14 25.79 -6.64
C LYS A 3 60.24 24.58 -6.87
N ILE A 4 60.08 23.75 -5.85
CA ILE A 4 59.11 22.65 -5.83
C ILE A 4 57.79 23.26 -5.33
N ILE A 5 56.74 23.19 -6.15
CA ILE A 5 55.38 23.54 -5.75
C ILE A 5 54.71 22.25 -5.28
N ILE A 6 54.43 22.17 -3.98
CA ILE A 6 53.64 21.09 -3.39
C ILE A 6 52.17 21.48 -3.52
N LEU A 7 51.44 20.75 -4.36
CA LEU A 7 49.99 20.88 -4.50
C LEU A 7 49.32 20.06 -3.39
N LEU A 8 48.79 20.73 -2.36
CA LEU A 8 47.96 20.11 -1.33
C LEU A 8 46.57 19.83 -1.90
N LEU A 9 46.29 18.57 -2.23
CA LEU A 9 44.95 18.09 -2.51
C LEU A 9 44.17 18.01 -1.19
N VAL A 10 43.28 18.97 -0.97
CA VAL A 10 42.29 18.93 0.12
C VAL A 10 41.11 18.08 -0.37
N SER A 11 41.04 16.83 0.10
CA SER A 11 39.88 15.97 -0.12
C SER A 11 38.71 16.46 0.75
N ASN A 12 37.76 17.17 0.15
CA ASN A 12 36.48 17.43 0.79
C ASN A 12 35.67 16.13 0.85
N PHE A 13 35.67 15.49 2.02
CA PHE A 13 34.67 14.47 2.33
C PHE A 13 33.34 15.18 2.57
N SER A 14 32.50 15.26 1.54
CA SER A 14 31.09 15.58 1.70
C SER A 14 30.43 14.42 2.46
N PHE A 15 30.29 14.56 3.78
CA PHE A 15 29.40 13.71 4.55
C PHE A 15 27.98 14.00 4.06
N ALA A 16 27.45 13.11 3.21
CA ALA A 16 26.02 13.08 2.93
C ALA A 16 25.32 12.83 4.27
N GLN A 17 24.64 13.85 4.77
CA GLN A 17 23.85 13.75 5.99
C GLN A 17 22.67 12.83 5.70
N GLN A 18 22.83 11.55 6.01
CA GLN A 18 21.73 10.60 5.99
C GLN A 18 20.75 11.07 7.06
N THR A 19 19.69 11.77 6.64
CA THR A 19 18.62 12.21 7.52
C THR A 19 18.02 10.97 8.17
N LYS A 20 18.37 10.75 9.44
CA LYS A 20 17.89 9.59 10.20
C LYS A 20 16.40 9.79 10.47
N ARG A 21 15.57 9.05 9.73
CA ARG A 21 14.11 8.99 9.93
C ARG A 21 13.80 8.55 11.36
N LYS A 22 12.81 9.19 11.97
CA LYS A 22 12.32 8.86 13.32
C LYS A 22 11.04 8.06 13.19
N LEU A 23 11.00 6.87 13.78
CA LEU A 23 9.78 6.06 13.86
C LEU A 23 8.75 6.79 14.75
N ILE A 24 7.56 7.05 14.22
CA ILE A 24 6.48 7.72 14.95
C ILE A 24 5.30 6.81 15.28
N TRP A 25 5.13 5.74 14.51
CA TRP A 25 4.10 4.73 14.76
C TRP A 25 4.50 3.40 14.11
N GLU A 26 4.17 2.31 14.79
CA GLU A 26 4.29 0.96 14.24
C GLU A 26 3.14 0.07 14.69
N GLU A 27 2.85 -0.93 13.86
CA GLU A 27 1.97 -2.06 14.14
C GLU A 27 2.77 -3.34 13.84
N ASN A 28 3.08 -4.10 14.90
CA ASN A 28 3.83 -5.36 14.83
C ASN A 28 2.90 -6.58 14.93
N PHE A 29 1.59 -6.39 15.09
CA PHE A 29 0.61 -7.48 15.15
C PHE A 29 0.87 -8.55 16.24
N ASP A 30 1.56 -8.17 17.33
CA ASP A 30 1.91 -9.05 18.46
C ASP A 30 0.71 -9.45 19.35
N GLY A 31 -0.46 -8.84 19.11
CA GLY A 31 -1.67 -9.11 19.87
C GLY A 31 -2.26 -10.50 19.58
N LYS A 32 -3.19 -10.94 20.44
CA LYS A 32 -4.00 -12.15 20.15
C LYS A 32 -5.14 -11.88 19.16
N THR A 33 -5.57 -10.63 19.09
CA THR A 33 -6.65 -10.14 18.23
C THR A 33 -6.25 -8.76 17.71
N LEU A 34 -6.85 -8.35 16.58
CA LEU A 34 -6.62 -7.03 16.01
C LEU A 34 -6.96 -5.93 17.04
N ASN A 35 -6.09 -4.93 17.15
CA ASN A 35 -6.31 -3.82 18.08
C ASN A 35 -7.42 -2.90 17.54
N GLU A 36 -8.63 -3.03 18.05
CA GLU A 36 -9.78 -2.22 17.62
C GLU A 36 -9.65 -0.73 17.95
N LYS A 37 -8.67 -0.31 18.78
CA LYS A 37 -8.36 1.12 18.94
C LYS A 37 -7.57 1.71 17.76
N VAL A 38 -7.01 0.85 16.91
CA VAL A 38 -6.24 1.22 15.72
C VAL A 38 -7.03 0.89 14.45
N TRP A 39 -7.61 -0.31 14.41
CA TRP A 39 -8.21 -0.85 13.19
C TRP A 39 -9.73 -0.88 13.25
N ASN A 40 -10.35 -0.49 12.14
CA ASN A 40 -11.72 -0.82 11.78
C ASN A 40 -11.71 -2.05 10.89
N ILE A 41 -12.73 -2.89 10.97
CA ILE A 41 -12.97 -3.96 10.00
C ILE A 41 -14.15 -3.52 9.14
N GLU A 42 -13.93 -3.40 7.83
CA GLU A 42 -15.00 -3.13 6.88
C GLU A 42 -15.67 -4.45 6.48
N LEU A 43 -17.00 -4.46 6.36
CA LEU A 43 -17.80 -5.67 6.26
C LEU A 43 -18.68 -5.68 5.01
N GLY A 44 -18.98 -6.88 4.52
CA GLY A 44 -19.91 -7.08 3.42
C GLY A 44 -19.32 -6.79 2.05
N ASP A 45 -20.19 -6.41 1.12
CA ASP A 45 -19.91 -6.20 -0.30
C ASP A 45 -19.69 -4.73 -0.69
N GLY A 46 -19.67 -3.82 0.28
CA GLY A 46 -19.39 -2.40 0.06
C GLY A 46 -20.61 -1.54 -0.28
N CYS A 47 -21.85 -2.08 -0.27
CA CYS A 47 -23.03 -1.26 -0.55
C CYS A 47 -23.15 -0.02 0.37
N PRO A 48 -23.54 1.16 -0.16
CA PRO A 48 -24.12 1.38 -1.49
C PRO A 48 -23.11 1.37 -2.66
N ASN A 49 -21.81 1.37 -2.41
CA ASN A 49 -20.77 1.14 -3.43
C ASN A 49 -20.55 -0.36 -3.65
N CYS A 50 -21.62 -1.08 -4.01
CA CYS A 50 -21.65 -2.54 -4.06
C CYS A 50 -20.56 -3.12 -4.97
N GLY A 51 -20.01 -4.28 -4.59
CA GLY A 51 -18.81 -4.85 -5.20
C GLY A 51 -17.56 -3.98 -4.97
N TRP A 52 -17.57 -3.19 -3.89
CA TRP A 52 -16.56 -2.18 -3.55
C TRP A 52 -16.23 -1.18 -4.68
N GLY A 53 -17.18 -0.97 -5.60
CA GLY A 53 -17.03 -0.11 -6.78
C GLY A 53 -16.37 -0.79 -7.99
N ASN A 54 -15.85 -2.01 -7.81
CA ASN A 54 -15.05 -2.72 -8.81
C ASN A 54 -15.59 -4.12 -9.15
N ALA A 55 -16.86 -4.40 -8.86
CA ALA A 55 -17.47 -5.71 -9.06
C ALA A 55 -16.71 -6.87 -8.37
N GLU A 56 -16.11 -6.57 -7.22
CA GLU A 56 -15.42 -7.54 -6.37
C GLU A 56 -16.40 -8.60 -5.85
N ARG A 57 -15.93 -9.86 -5.72
CA ARG A 57 -16.80 -11.02 -5.43
C ARG A 57 -16.89 -11.37 -3.94
N GLN A 58 -15.96 -10.90 -3.12
CA GLN A 58 -15.88 -11.25 -1.70
C GLN A 58 -16.85 -10.45 -0.84
N LEU A 59 -17.30 -11.09 0.25
CA LEU A 59 -17.77 -10.42 1.43
C LEU A 59 -16.60 -10.25 2.39
N TYR A 60 -16.29 -9.02 2.79
CA TYR A 60 -15.33 -8.81 3.87
C TYR A 60 -15.97 -9.17 5.23
N THR A 61 -15.23 -9.90 6.07
CA THR A 61 -15.71 -10.40 7.37
C THR A 61 -14.66 -10.19 8.47
N LYS A 62 -15.09 -10.43 9.73
CA LYS A 62 -14.21 -10.45 10.90
C LYS A 62 -13.47 -11.77 11.09
N ASP A 63 -13.86 -12.84 10.40
CA ASP A 63 -13.42 -14.22 10.66
C ASP A 63 -12.38 -14.72 9.63
N ASN A 64 -11.95 -13.83 8.74
CA ASN A 64 -10.98 -14.10 7.68
C ASN A 64 -9.57 -13.58 7.99
N HIS A 65 -9.30 -13.19 9.24
CA HIS A 65 -7.94 -12.84 9.66
C HIS A 65 -7.61 -13.44 11.03
N LYS A 66 -6.31 -13.61 11.27
CA LYS A 66 -5.76 -14.01 12.56
C LYS A 66 -4.45 -13.27 12.80
N LEU A 67 -4.11 -13.07 14.07
CA LEU A 67 -2.77 -12.67 14.46
C LEU A 67 -2.00 -13.91 14.93
N VAL A 68 -0.87 -14.19 14.29
CA VAL A 68 -0.06 -15.38 14.59
C VAL A 68 1.41 -15.06 14.36
N ASP A 69 2.26 -15.41 15.32
CA ASP A 69 3.72 -15.22 15.26
C ASP A 69 4.15 -13.79 14.89
N GLY A 70 3.50 -12.78 15.49
CA GLY A 70 3.79 -11.36 15.23
C GLY A 70 3.38 -10.88 13.84
N LYS A 71 2.39 -11.54 13.21
CA LYS A 71 1.90 -11.18 11.87
C LYS A 71 0.39 -11.10 11.84
N LEU A 72 -0.13 -10.21 11.01
CA LEU A 72 -1.47 -10.29 10.48
C LEU A 72 -1.50 -11.26 9.31
N VAL A 73 -2.37 -12.27 9.36
CA VAL A 73 -2.62 -13.18 8.25
C VAL A 73 -4.08 -13.02 7.83
N ILE A 74 -4.31 -12.47 6.64
CA ILE A 74 -5.63 -12.42 6.00
C ILE A 74 -5.76 -13.65 5.10
N THR A 75 -6.84 -14.41 5.26
CA THR A 75 -7.12 -15.61 4.47
C THR A 75 -8.35 -15.38 3.59
N ALA A 76 -8.13 -15.37 2.28
CA ALA A 76 -9.18 -15.42 1.28
C ALA A 76 -9.70 -16.86 1.17
N LYS A 77 -11.02 -17.04 1.26
CA LYS A 77 -11.67 -18.36 1.27
C LYS A 77 -12.80 -18.43 0.26
N LYS A 78 -13.07 -19.65 -0.21
CA LYS A 78 -14.24 -20.01 -0.98
C LYS A 78 -15.01 -21.11 -0.25
N ASP A 79 -16.25 -20.83 0.14
CA ASP A 79 -17.15 -21.79 0.79
C ASP A 79 -18.44 -21.91 -0.03
N GLY A 80 -18.56 -23.00 -0.79
CA GLY A 80 -19.60 -23.13 -1.81
C GLY A 80 -19.45 -22.04 -2.88
N ASP A 81 -20.47 -21.20 -3.02
CA ASP A 81 -20.48 -20.06 -3.97
C ASP A 81 -20.04 -18.73 -3.34
N LYS A 82 -19.67 -18.73 -2.05
CA LYS A 82 -19.33 -17.51 -1.32
C LYS A 82 -17.82 -17.33 -1.22
N TYR A 83 -17.38 -16.14 -1.60
CA TYR A 83 -16.03 -15.65 -1.34
C TYR A 83 -16.00 -14.80 -0.08
N THR A 84 -14.99 -15.01 0.76
CA THR A 84 -14.80 -14.20 1.97
C THR A 84 -13.34 -13.81 2.14
N SER A 85 -13.12 -12.63 2.73
CA SER A 85 -11.78 -12.10 3.01
C SER A 85 -11.84 -11.06 4.13
N THR A 86 -10.76 -10.30 4.34
CA THR A 86 -10.71 -9.19 5.31
C THR A 86 -10.25 -7.90 4.63
N ARG A 87 -10.86 -6.79 5.06
CA ARG A 87 -10.46 -5.41 4.78
C ARG A 87 -10.45 -4.63 6.08
N ILE A 88 -9.32 -4.02 6.41
CA ILE A 88 -9.13 -3.24 7.62
C ILE A 88 -8.64 -1.84 7.29
N THR A 89 -9.05 -0.86 8.08
CA THR A 89 -8.66 0.55 7.90
C THR A 89 -8.29 1.20 9.21
N THR A 90 -7.44 2.21 9.18
CA THR A 90 -7.14 3.04 10.36
C THR A 90 -7.97 4.33 10.43
N LYS A 91 -9.00 4.45 9.57
CA LYS A 91 -9.87 5.63 9.44
C LYS A 91 -10.36 6.15 10.80
N ALA A 92 -10.23 7.45 11.05
CA ALA A 92 -10.61 8.12 12.31
C ALA A 92 -9.90 7.60 13.58
N LYS A 93 -8.85 6.77 13.44
CA LYS A 93 -8.08 6.19 14.56
C LYS A 93 -6.59 6.51 14.47
N LYS A 94 -5.97 6.21 13.33
CA LYS A 94 -4.58 6.57 13.00
C LYS A 94 -4.52 7.14 11.59
N GLU A 95 -4.08 8.38 11.48
CA GLU A 95 -3.99 9.11 10.22
C GLU A 95 -2.66 9.85 10.20
N PHE A 96 -2.05 9.95 9.03
CA PHE A 96 -0.70 10.47 8.86
C PHE A 96 -0.68 11.49 7.72
N GLN A 97 0.19 12.48 7.84
CA GLN A 97 0.48 13.42 6.77
C GLN A 97 1.99 13.48 6.57
N TYR A 98 2.44 13.16 5.35
CA TYR A 98 3.84 13.02 4.99
C TYR A 98 4.57 11.91 5.74
N GLY A 99 5.87 11.79 5.46
CA GLY A 99 6.75 10.81 6.06
C GLY A 99 6.93 9.58 5.19
N ARG A 100 7.62 8.58 5.73
CA ARG A 100 7.70 7.26 5.12
C ARG A 100 6.63 6.36 5.72
N ILE A 101 5.85 5.71 4.87
CA ILE A 101 4.92 4.66 5.26
C ILE A 101 5.37 3.38 4.57
N GLU A 102 5.59 2.31 5.33
CA GLU A 102 6.01 1.02 4.79
C GLU A 102 5.29 -0.15 5.45
N ALA A 103 5.10 -1.22 4.69
CA ALA A 103 4.67 -2.52 5.20
C ALA A 103 5.64 -3.59 4.71
N LYS A 104 5.95 -4.56 5.57
CA LYS A 104 6.64 -5.78 5.18
C LYS A 104 5.60 -6.89 5.04
N ALA A 105 5.44 -7.42 3.83
CA ALA A 105 4.36 -8.35 3.54
C ALA A 105 4.79 -9.47 2.60
N LYS A 106 4.12 -10.62 2.71
CA LYS A 106 4.21 -11.78 1.83
C LYS A 106 2.92 -11.92 1.06
N LEU A 107 3.03 -11.98 -0.27
CA LEU A 107 1.88 -12.01 -1.16
C LEU A 107 1.24 -13.41 -1.24
N PRO A 108 -0.09 -13.48 -1.42
CA PRO A 108 -0.81 -14.65 -1.94
C PRO A 108 -0.52 -14.84 -3.44
N VAL A 109 -0.92 -15.99 -3.99
CA VAL A 109 -0.75 -16.29 -5.42
C VAL A 109 -2.04 -16.80 -6.06
N GLY A 110 -2.13 -16.71 -7.38
CA GLY A 110 -3.19 -17.32 -8.17
C GLY A 110 -4.19 -16.34 -8.79
N HIS A 111 -4.74 -16.75 -9.93
CA HIS A 111 -5.61 -15.91 -10.75
C HIS A 111 -6.87 -15.49 -9.97
N GLY A 112 -7.07 -14.18 -9.85
CA GLY A 112 -8.25 -13.59 -9.22
C GLY A 112 -8.00 -13.08 -7.80
N ILE A 113 -6.81 -13.29 -7.22
CA ILE A 113 -6.46 -12.68 -5.93
C ILE A 113 -5.93 -11.25 -6.14
N TRP A 114 -6.31 -10.34 -5.24
CA TRP A 114 -5.89 -8.94 -5.28
C TRP A 114 -5.61 -8.40 -3.87
N PRO A 115 -4.43 -8.68 -3.29
CA PRO A 115 -3.93 -8.04 -2.07
C PRO A 115 -3.54 -6.57 -2.30
N ALA A 116 -3.81 -5.73 -1.30
CA ALA A 116 -3.57 -4.30 -1.34
C ALA A 116 -3.08 -3.77 0.01
N PHE A 117 -2.11 -2.85 -0.03
CA PHE A 117 -1.72 -1.96 1.08
C PHE A 117 -1.63 -0.54 0.53
N TRP A 118 -2.52 0.32 1.02
CA TRP A 118 -2.85 1.58 0.37
C TRP A 118 -3.41 2.58 1.37
N MET A 119 -3.70 3.80 0.93
CA MET A 119 -4.19 4.88 1.77
C MET A 119 -5.25 5.70 1.07
N LEU A 120 -6.20 6.25 1.85
CA LEU A 120 -7.22 7.19 1.38
C LEU A 120 -7.18 8.48 2.20
N GLY A 121 -7.49 9.60 1.55
CA GLY A 121 -7.56 10.89 2.23
C GLY A 121 -8.65 10.93 3.30
N SER A 122 -8.31 11.44 4.49
CA SER A 122 -9.23 11.48 5.65
C SER A 122 -10.48 12.33 5.40
N ASN A 123 -10.46 13.21 4.40
CA ASN A 123 -11.61 14.02 4.02
C ASN A 123 -12.62 13.29 3.11
N ILE A 124 -12.48 11.98 2.87
CA ILE A 124 -13.36 11.19 1.99
C ILE A 124 -14.86 11.37 2.28
N ASP A 125 -15.28 11.45 3.55
CA ASP A 125 -16.69 11.63 3.91
C ASP A 125 -17.23 13.03 3.58
N LYS A 126 -16.34 14.00 3.33
CA LYS A 126 -16.68 15.38 2.97
C LYS A 126 -16.68 15.59 1.46
N VAL A 127 -15.71 15.03 0.74
CA VAL A 127 -15.48 15.32 -0.68
C VAL A 127 -15.73 14.14 -1.61
N GLY A 128 -15.79 12.92 -1.09
CA GLY A 128 -15.89 11.68 -1.83
C GLY A 128 -14.60 11.29 -2.56
N TRP A 129 -14.53 10.03 -2.97
CA TRP A 129 -13.56 9.59 -3.97
C TRP A 129 -13.97 10.08 -5.37
N PRO A 130 -13.04 10.48 -6.26
CA PRO A 130 -11.59 10.47 -6.13
C PRO A 130 -10.99 11.76 -5.55
N LYS A 131 -11.83 12.73 -5.14
CA LYS A 131 -11.36 14.04 -4.66
C LYS A 131 -10.56 13.95 -3.36
N CYS A 132 -10.79 12.93 -2.55
CA CYS A 132 -10.03 12.73 -1.33
C CYS A 132 -8.57 12.33 -1.58
N GLY A 133 -8.27 11.81 -2.77
CA GLY A 133 -6.98 11.22 -3.08
C GLY A 133 -6.86 9.78 -2.57
N GLU A 134 -6.04 9.01 -3.28
CA GLU A 134 -5.69 7.61 -3.00
C GLU A 134 -4.20 7.39 -3.26
N ILE A 135 -3.54 6.61 -2.41
CA ILE A 135 -2.12 6.26 -2.52
C ILE A 135 -1.98 4.75 -2.43
N ASP A 136 -1.65 4.11 -3.55
CA ASP A 136 -1.52 2.67 -3.64
C ASP A 136 -0.04 2.27 -3.55
N ILE A 137 0.35 1.81 -2.37
CA ILE A 137 1.76 1.52 -2.03
C ILE A 137 2.14 0.12 -2.49
N LEU A 138 1.22 -0.83 -2.35
CA LEU A 138 1.29 -2.18 -2.87
C LEU A 138 -0.06 -2.54 -3.46
N GLU A 139 -0.06 -2.82 -4.76
CA GLU A 139 -1.14 -3.46 -5.49
C GLU A 139 -0.53 -4.65 -6.25
N TYR A 140 -1.06 -5.85 -6.03
CA TYR A 140 -0.69 -7.04 -6.80
C TYR A 140 -1.96 -7.76 -7.25
N VAL A 141 -1.96 -8.24 -8.50
CA VAL A 141 -3.05 -9.05 -9.04
C VAL A 141 -2.51 -10.41 -9.47
N GLY A 142 -2.98 -11.49 -8.87
CA GLY A 142 -2.42 -12.82 -9.12
C GLY A 142 -2.68 -13.39 -10.53
N ARG A 143 -3.45 -12.67 -11.35
CA ARG A 143 -3.55 -12.93 -12.81
C ARG A 143 -2.35 -12.41 -13.61
N GLU A 144 -1.50 -11.57 -13.01
CA GLU A 144 -0.26 -11.06 -13.59
C GLU A 144 0.90 -11.26 -12.60
N PRO A 145 1.42 -12.50 -12.48
CA PRO A 145 2.58 -12.79 -11.62
C PRO A 145 3.79 -11.91 -11.95
N ASP A 146 4.70 -11.80 -10.99
CA ASP A 146 5.92 -11.00 -10.98
C ASP A 146 5.67 -9.48 -11.00
N MET A 147 4.42 -9.01 -10.96
CA MET A 147 4.10 -7.60 -11.24
C MET A 147 3.43 -6.90 -10.07
N VAL A 148 4.04 -5.80 -9.63
CA VAL A 148 3.50 -4.90 -8.62
C VAL A 148 3.13 -3.58 -9.26
N PHE A 149 2.03 -2.99 -8.80
CA PHE A 149 1.55 -1.69 -9.20
C PHE A 149 1.70 -0.72 -8.05
N THR A 150 2.12 0.50 -8.37
CA THR A 150 2.10 1.65 -7.48
C THR A 150 1.35 2.77 -8.19
N SER A 151 0.32 3.31 -7.56
CA SER A 151 -0.65 4.16 -8.23
C SER A 151 -1.08 5.33 -7.34
N LEU A 152 -1.58 6.36 -7.99
CA LEU A 152 -2.23 7.50 -7.35
C LEU A 152 -3.54 7.78 -8.08
N HIS A 153 -4.62 7.95 -7.31
CA HIS A 153 -5.90 8.39 -7.83
C HIS A 153 -6.24 9.78 -7.28
N THR A 154 -6.60 10.68 -8.18
CA THR A 154 -6.96 12.07 -7.89
C THR A 154 -8.16 12.46 -8.75
N LYS A 155 -8.70 13.66 -8.54
CA LYS A 155 -9.76 14.15 -9.42
C LYS A 155 -9.29 14.29 -10.87
N ASP A 156 -8.04 14.69 -11.09
CA ASP A 156 -7.45 14.84 -12.42
C ASP A 156 -7.20 13.48 -13.13
N SER A 157 -6.82 12.43 -12.38
CA SER A 157 -6.65 11.09 -12.94
C SER A 157 -6.99 9.99 -11.94
N HIS A 158 -7.99 9.16 -12.26
CA HIS A 158 -8.49 8.07 -11.40
C HIS A 158 -9.12 6.94 -12.23
N GLY A 159 -9.44 5.80 -11.60
CA GLY A 159 -9.83 4.58 -12.31
C GLY A 159 -8.66 4.03 -13.13
N ASN A 160 -8.69 4.19 -14.46
CA ASN A 160 -7.53 3.92 -15.32
C ASN A 160 -6.53 5.09 -15.27
N THR A 161 -6.02 5.37 -14.07
CA THR A 161 -5.14 6.52 -13.79
C THR A 161 -3.86 6.45 -14.62
N ILE A 162 -3.41 7.61 -15.11
CA ILE A 162 -2.10 7.72 -15.77
C ILE A 162 -0.96 7.80 -14.75
N ASN A 163 -1.27 8.11 -13.49
CA ASN A 163 -0.31 8.27 -12.41
C ASN A 163 0.01 6.91 -11.77
N THR A 164 0.43 5.95 -12.59
CA THR A 164 0.70 4.58 -12.18
C THR A 164 2.01 4.06 -12.76
N LYS A 165 2.61 3.11 -12.05
CA LYS A 165 3.74 2.33 -12.55
C LYS A 165 3.54 0.86 -12.22
N LYS A 166 3.57 0.03 -13.26
CA LYS A 166 3.73 -1.41 -13.17
C LYS A 166 5.22 -1.78 -13.21
N THR A 167 5.69 -2.56 -12.24
CA THR A 167 7.10 -2.94 -12.10
C THR A 167 7.23 -4.45 -11.94
N LYS A 168 8.15 -5.06 -12.72
CA LYS A 168 8.45 -6.50 -12.63
C LYS A 168 9.48 -6.80 -11.54
N PHE A 169 9.22 -7.83 -10.75
CA PHE A 169 10.06 -8.45 -9.74
C PHE A 169 9.87 -9.97 -9.83
N GLU A 170 10.89 -10.72 -10.26
CA GLU A 170 10.76 -12.16 -10.57
C GLU A 170 10.55 -13.04 -9.35
N ASP A 171 10.77 -12.49 -8.15
CA ASP A 171 10.73 -13.16 -6.87
C ASP A 171 9.67 -12.56 -5.92
N ILE A 172 8.74 -11.73 -6.41
CA ILE A 172 7.85 -10.97 -5.51
C ILE A 172 6.86 -11.83 -4.72
N GLU A 173 6.54 -13.02 -5.22
CA GLU A 173 5.73 -14.03 -4.53
C GLU A 173 6.55 -14.84 -3.50
N GLU A 174 7.88 -14.76 -3.56
CA GLU A 174 8.82 -15.53 -2.74
C GLU A 174 9.17 -14.81 -1.43
N GLY A 175 8.43 -15.15 -0.37
CA GLY A 175 8.76 -14.66 0.96
C GLY A 175 8.23 -13.25 1.22
N TYR A 176 8.95 -12.47 2.01
CA TYR A 176 8.49 -11.14 2.46
C TYR A 176 9.29 -10.03 1.79
N HIS A 177 8.57 -9.05 1.29
CA HIS A 177 9.12 -7.84 0.67
C HIS A 177 8.66 -6.60 1.44
N ILE A 178 9.41 -5.51 1.32
CA ILE A 178 9.08 -4.21 1.93
C ILE A 178 8.52 -3.30 0.86
N PHE A 179 7.25 -2.91 1.01
CA PHE A 179 6.56 -1.96 0.14
C PHE A 179 6.44 -0.63 0.88
N ALA A 180 6.86 0.45 0.24
CA ALA A 180 6.91 1.73 0.92
C ALA A 180 6.66 2.92 0.02
N VAL A 181 6.25 4.02 0.65
CA VAL A 181 6.17 5.34 0.04
C VAL A 181 6.87 6.36 0.93
N ASP A 182 7.70 7.20 0.33
CA ASP A 182 8.20 8.42 0.93
C ASP A 182 7.36 9.59 0.40
N TRP A 183 6.53 10.14 1.29
CA TRP A 183 5.55 11.16 0.99
C TRP A 183 6.00 12.50 1.58
N THR A 184 6.08 13.52 0.72
CA THR A 184 6.36 14.90 1.11
C THR A 184 5.31 15.83 0.53
N LYS A 185 5.36 17.13 0.86
CA LYS A 185 4.52 18.14 0.20
C LYS A 185 4.82 18.29 -1.31
N ASP A 186 6.00 17.85 -1.75
CA ASP A 186 6.54 18.15 -3.09
C ASP A 186 6.48 16.94 -4.04
N LYS A 187 6.53 15.72 -3.50
CA LYS A 187 6.56 14.48 -4.28
C LYS A 187 6.19 13.24 -3.45
N MET A 188 5.87 12.19 -4.19
CA MET A 188 5.61 10.84 -3.72
C MET A 188 6.60 9.88 -4.39
N ASP A 189 7.48 9.26 -3.61
CA ASP A 189 8.44 8.26 -4.10
C ASP A 189 8.05 6.88 -3.58
N PHE A 190 7.85 5.90 -4.47
CA PHE A 190 7.45 4.54 -4.11
C PHE A 190 8.63 3.57 -4.22
N PHE A 191 8.69 2.62 -3.29
CA PHE A 191 9.78 1.69 -3.15
C PHE A 191 9.29 0.26 -2.94
N VAL A 192 10.02 -0.69 -3.53
CA VAL A 192 9.93 -2.12 -3.21
C VAL A 192 11.34 -2.57 -2.84
N ASP A 193 11.52 -3.15 -1.66
CA ASP A 193 12.81 -3.56 -1.08
C ASP A 193 13.88 -2.46 -1.12
N GLY A 194 13.45 -1.22 -0.88
CA GLY A 194 14.32 -0.04 -0.90
C GLY A 194 14.71 0.45 -2.31
N LYS A 195 14.32 -0.25 -3.38
CA LYS A 195 14.48 0.21 -4.77
C LYS A 195 13.35 1.18 -5.11
N LEU A 196 13.71 2.40 -5.52
CA LEU A 196 12.77 3.37 -6.07
C LEU A 196 12.18 2.82 -7.37
N VAL A 197 10.85 2.70 -7.43
CA VAL A 197 10.12 2.18 -8.61
C VAL A 197 9.31 3.23 -9.33
N TYR A 198 8.84 4.25 -8.62
CA TYR A 198 8.00 5.30 -9.17
C TYR A 198 8.13 6.60 -8.37
N THR A 199 8.11 7.73 -9.09
CA THR A 199 8.06 9.08 -8.50
C THR A 199 6.92 9.86 -9.15
N PHE A 200 6.03 10.42 -8.33
CA PHE A 200 5.04 11.40 -8.75
C PHE A 200 5.39 12.77 -8.15
N ALA A 201 5.74 13.73 -9.02
CA ALA A 201 6.17 15.07 -8.63
C ALA A 201 5.69 16.12 -9.65
N PRO A 202 4.36 16.36 -9.75
CA PRO A 202 3.83 17.30 -10.72
C PRO A 202 4.32 18.72 -10.41
N GLU A 203 4.63 19.50 -11.46
CA GLU A 203 5.04 20.90 -11.33
C GLU A 203 3.89 21.77 -10.80
N ASN A 204 2.68 21.58 -11.33
CA ASN A 204 1.48 22.29 -10.88
C ASN A 204 0.67 21.43 -9.89
N LYS A 205 0.65 21.83 -8.61
CA LYS A 205 -0.02 21.12 -7.51
C LYS A 205 -1.35 21.77 -7.13
N THR A 206 -2.29 21.83 -8.07
CA THR A 206 -3.69 22.15 -7.74
C THR A 206 -4.29 21.06 -6.85
N GLU A 207 -5.39 21.33 -6.15
CA GLU A 207 -6.07 20.29 -5.34
C GLU A 207 -6.55 19.10 -6.18
N ASP A 208 -6.87 19.32 -7.46
CA ASP A 208 -7.32 18.26 -8.38
C ASP A 208 -6.18 17.29 -8.75
N VAL A 209 -4.94 17.79 -8.79
CA VAL A 209 -3.72 17.05 -9.17
C VAL A 209 -2.96 16.53 -7.93
N TRP A 210 -3.00 17.27 -6.82
CA TRP A 210 -2.26 17.01 -5.60
C TRP A 210 -3.15 17.14 -4.35
N PRO A 211 -4.12 16.23 -4.13
CA PRO A 211 -4.92 16.18 -2.90
C PRO A 211 -4.15 15.60 -1.69
N PHE A 212 -2.82 15.55 -1.75
CA PHE A 212 -1.93 14.87 -0.80
C PHE A 212 -1.31 15.82 0.25
N ASN A 213 -1.91 17.00 0.47
CA ASN A 213 -1.49 17.96 1.50
C ASN A 213 -2.47 17.96 2.69
N GLN A 214 -2.86 16.77 3.13
CA GLN A 214 -3.81 16.53 4.23
C GLN A 214 -3.53 15.15 4.87
N PRO A 215 -4.15 14.80 6.00
CA PRO A 215 -4.05 13.46 6.57
C PRO A 215 -4.66 12.38 5.66
N PHE A 216 -4.04 11.20 5.67
CA PHE A 216 -4.49 9.97 5.03
C PHE A 216 -4.51 8.83 6.07
N TYR A 217 -5.44 7.90 5.91
CA TYR A 217 -5.51 6.68 6.71
C TYR A 217 -5.12 5.45 5.89
N ILE A 218 -4.62 4.42 6.56
CA ILE A 218 -4.11 3.18 5.97
C ILE A 218 -5.25 2.19 5.76
N LEU A 219 -5.17 1.42 4.67
CA LEU A 219 -6.01 0.27 4.37
C LEU A 219 -5.13 -0.94 4.05
N VAL A 220 -5.59 -2.11 4.48
CA VAL A 220 -5.05 -3.42 4.08
C VAL A 220 -6.23 -4.33 3.74
N ASN A 221 -6.20 -4.95 2.57
CA ASN A 221 -7.21 -5.95 2.19
C ASN A 221 -6.65 -6.99 1.23
N MET A 222 -7.47 -8.01 0.98
CA MET A 222 -7.29 -8.95 -0.11
C MET A 222 -8.64 -9.16 -0.82
N ALA A 223 -8.84 -8.49 -1.95
CA ALA A 223 -10.01 -8.66 -2.80
C ALA A 223 -9.93 -9.97 -3.61
N ILE A 224 -11.09 -10.42 -4.10
CA ILE A 224 -11.23 -11.60 -4.96
C ILE A 224 -12.05 -11.23 -6.20
N GLY A 225 -11.47 -11.43 -7.38
CA GLY A 225 -12.06 -11.07 -8.66
C GLY A 225 -12.04 -9.56 -8.90
N GLY A 226 -13.20 -9.01 -9.24
CA GLY A 226 -13.34 -7.61 -9.63
C GLY A 226 -12.80 -7.32 -11.03
N ASN A 227 -13.04 -6.10 -11.50
CA ASN A 227 -12.64 -5.64 -12.84
C ASN A 227 -11.11 -5.51 -13.00
N PHE A 228 -10.38 -5.37 -11.90
CA PHE A 228 -8.92 -5.24 -11.90
C PHE A 228 -8.22 -6.57 -11.57
N GLY A 229 -8.60 -7.24 -10.48
CA GLY A 229 -8.05 -8.54 -10.08
C GLY A 229 -8.50 -9.72 -10.93
N GLY A 230 -9.65 -9.61 -11.61
CA GLY A 230 -10.26 -10.65 -12.45
C GLY A 230 -10.68 -10.13 -13.85
N PRO A 231 -11.93 -10.38 -14.32
CA PRO A 231 -13.07 -10.90 -13.55
C PRO A 231 -13.03 -12.41 -13.31
N GLU A 232 -12.21 -13.15 -14.07
CA GLU A 232 -12.01 -14.58 -13.85
C GLU A 232 -11.30 -14.84 -12.51
N VAL A 233 -11.64 -15.96 -11.88
CA VAL A 233 -11.05 -16.41 -10.60
C VAL A 233 -10.86 -17.92 -10.75
N ASP A 234 -9.67 -18.42 -10.43
CA ASP A 234 -9.44 -19.86 -10.34
C ASP A 234 -9.79 -20.35 -8.93
N ASP A 235 -10.96 -20.97 -8.78
CA ASP A 235 -11.44 -21.49 -7.50
C ASP A 235 -10.48 -22.48 -6.81
N LYS A 236 -9.58 -23.12 -7.57
CA LYS A 236 -8.64 -24.13 -7.04
C LYS A 236 -7.53 -23.52 -6.19
N ILE A 237 -7.34 -22.19 -6.24
CA ILE A 237 -6.27 -21.52 -5.49
C ILE A 237 -6.62 -21.39 -4.00
N PHE A 238 -7.90 -21.48 -3.63
CA PHE A 238 -8.34 -21.20 -2.26
C PHE A 238 -8.08 -22.38 -1.31
N PRO A 239 -7.70 -22.09 -0.05
CA PRO A 239 -7.50 -20.76 0.54
C PRO A 239 -6.17 -20.11 0.12
N GLN A 240 -6.14 -18.77 0.11
CA GLN A 240 -4.92 -17.97 -0.09
C GLN A 240 -4.66 -17.06 1.11
N GLU A 241 -3.39 -16.88 1.47
CA GLU A 241 -2.98 -16.07 2.63
C GLU A 241 -2.15 -14.86 2.20
N PHE A 242 -2.60 -13.67 2.59
CA PHE A 242 -1.83 -12.42 2.54
C PHE A 242 -1.32 -12.10 3.95
N SER A 243 0.00 -12.09 4.13
CA SER A 243 0.61 -11.96 5.45
C SER A 243 1.39 -10.66 5.59
N ILE A 244 1.16 -9.93 6.67
CA ILE A 244 1.82 -8.65 6.97
C ILE A 244 2.59 -8.83 8.28
N ASP A 245 3.90 -8.64 8.22
CA ASP A 245 4.83 -8.71 9.36
C ASP A 245 4.73 -7.44 10.20
N TYR A 246 4.83 -6.27 9.56
CA TYR A 246 4.66 -5.00 10.25
C TYR A 246 4.16 -3.90 9.31
N ILE A 247 3.66 -2.82 9.91
CA ILE A 247 3.48 -1.53 9.27
C ILE A 247 4.21 -0.48 10.09
N ARG A 248 5.00 0.38 9.45
CA ARG A 248 5.77 1.44 10.12
C ARG A 248 5.61 2.77 9.43
N VAL A 249 5.57 3.83 10.24
CA VAL A 249 5.50 5.21 9.80
C VAL A 249 6.63 6.02 10.43
N TYR A 250 7.34 6.78 9.61
CA TYR A 250 8.48 7.59 10.03
C TYR A 250 8.36 9.04 9.56
N GLU A 251 8.93 9.97 10.34
CA GLU A 251 9.09 11.40 10.01
C GLU A 251 10.58 11.82 9.91
#